data_AF-A0A511Z5C7-F1
#
_entry.id   AF-A0A511Z5C7-F1
#
_cell.length_a   1.000
_cell.length_b   1.000
_cell.length_c   1.000
_cell.angle_alpha   90.00
_cell.angle_beta   90.00
_cell.angle_gamma   90.00
#
_symmetry.space_group_name_H-M   'P 1'
#
loop_
_entity.id
_entity.type
_entity.pdbx_description
1 polymer ?
#
loop_
_entity_poly.entity_id
_entity_poly.type
_entity_poly.pdbx_seq_one_letter_code
_entity_poly.pdbx_strand_id
1 'polypeptide(L)' 'MKLLHWEYTRKYQVKGIFDEFPETVFLFRRVKDYYFLFSMSGLDQHAIPSKKDYVRMEYILNKELYSLDAYRQRKVFQ' A
#
# COMPACT_ATOMS: atom_id res chain seq x y z
N MET A 1 -8.58 4.45 -8.35
CA MET A 1 -7.93 4.18 -7.07
C MET A 1 -7.29 5.44 -6.51
N LYS A 2 -7.76 5.86 -5.35
CA LYS A 2 -7.32 6.99 -4.53
C LYS A 2 -7.18 6.50 -3.08
N LEU A 3 -6.17 7.01 -2.36
CA LEU A 3 -6.02 6.78 -0.93
C LEU A 3 -7.00 7.69 -0.19
N LEU A 4 -7.98 7.11 0.50
CA LEU A 4 -8.99 7.84 1.27
C LEU A 4 -8.45 8.23 2.63
N HIS A 5 -7.78 7.28 3.29
CA HIS A 5 -7.25 7.47 4.63
C HIS A 5 -5.99 6.63 4.80
N TRP A 6 -5.07 7.14 5.61
CA TRP A 6 -3.92 6.37 6.07
C TRP A 6 -3.54 6.78 7.49
N GLU A 7 -3.02 5.82 8.25
CA GLU A 7 -2.57 6.03 9.62
C GLU A 7 -1.32 5.22 9.93
N TYR A 8 -0.43 5.77 10.76
CA TYR A 8 0.64 4.99 11.36
C TYR A 8 0.07 4.09 12.44
N THR A 9 0.54 2.84 12.48
CA THR A 9 0.07 1.87 13.47
C THR A 9 1.21 1.43 14.37
N ARG A 10 1.67 0.19 14.22
CA ARG A 10 2.83 -0.35 14.94
C ARG A 10 4.13 0.11 14.26
N LYS A 11 5.25 -0.16 14.92
CA LYS A 11 6.60 0.19 14.43
C LYS A 11 6.77 -0.22 12.96
N TYR A 12 7.02 0.77 12.10
CA TYR A 12 7.22 0.63 10.65
C TYR A 12 6.02 0.16 9.82
N GLN A 13 4.79 0.30 10.32
CA GLN A 13 3.57 -0.07 9.62
C GLN A 13 2.63 1.11 9.40
N VAL A 14 2.03 1.15 8.22
CA VAL A 14 1.02 2.13 7.82
C VAL A 14 -0.21 1.35 7.36
N LYS A 15 -1.39 1.72 7.84
CA LYS A 15 -2.64 1.24 7.24
C LYS A 15 -3.10 2.25 6.19
N GLY A 16 -3.66 1.75 5.09
CA GLY A 16 -4.29 2.55 4.05
C GLY A 16 -5.65 1.99 3.68
N ILE A 17 -6.59 2.90 3.42
CA ILE A 17 -7.94 2.60 2.92
C ILE A 17 -8.08 3.28 1.55
N PHE A 18 -8.60 2.56 0.56
CA PHE A 18 -8.73 3.01 -0.82
C PHE A 18 -10.18 3.10 -1.26
N ASP A 19 -10.48 4.00 -2.19
CA ASP A 19 -11.83 4.23 -2.73
C ASP A 19 -12.44 3.00 -3.42
N GLU A 20 -11.62 2.21 -4.11
CA GLU A 20 -12.05 0.96 -4.77
C GLU A 20 -12.26 -0.20 -3.78
N PHE A 21 -11.73 -0.09 -2.56
CA PHE A 21 -11.77 -1.13 -1.53
C PHE A 21 -12.04 -0.50 -0.14
N PRO A 22 -13.21 0.12 0.06
CA PRO A 22 -13.48 0.93 1.26
C PRO A 22 -13.61 0.08 2.53
N GLU A 23 -14.02 -1.18 2.39
CA GLU A 23 -14.18 -2.12 3.52
C GLU A 23 -12.89 -2.88 3.85
N THR A 24 -11.87 -2.78 2.98
CA THR A 24 -10.60 -3.48 3.15
C THR A 24 -9.53 -2.53 3.67
N VAL A 25 -8.89 -2.95 4.75
CA VAL A 25 -7.74 -2.27 5.33
C VAL A 25 -6.47 -2.90 4.79
N PHE A 26 -5.66 -2.10 4.09
CA PHE A 26 -4.37 -2.52 3.55
C PHE A 26 -3.26 -2.14 4.53
N LEU A 27 -2.47 -3.13 4.94
CA LEU A 27 -1.32 -2.92 5.82
C LEU A 27 -0.04 -2.90 5.01
N PHE A 28 0.67 -1.78 5.11
CA PHE A 28 1.95 -1.57 4.48
C PHE A 28 3.05 -1.64 5.52
N ARG A 29 4.17 -2.26 5.13
CA ARG A 29 5.37 -2.36 5.94
C ARG A 29 6.49 -1.57 5.28
N ARG A 30 7.21 -0.78 6.08
CA ARG A 30 8.43 -0.12 5.61
C ARG A 30 9.53 -1.16 5.37
N VAL A 31 10.10 -1.16 4.17
CA VAL A 31 11.26 -1.92 3.77
C VAL A 31 12.33 -0.91 3.36
N LYS A 32 13.34 -0.74 4.21
CA LYS A 32 14.34 0.33 4.09
C LYS A 32 13.68 1.72 4.05
N ASP A 33 13.58 2.35 2.89
CA ASP A 33 13.11 3.73 2.71
C ASP A 33 11.83 3.86 1.90
N TYR A 34 11.12 2.74 1.69
CA TYR A 34 9.83 2.70 1.03
C TYR A 34 8.86 1.76 1.74
N TYR A 35 7.58 1.82 1.38
CA TYR A 35 6.52 0.97 1.92
C TYR A 35 6.07 -0.06 0.90
N PHE A 36 5.86 -1.30 1.35
CA PHE A 36 5.30 -2.40 0.55
C PHE A 36 4.02 -2.91 1.16
N LEU A 37 3.10 -3.38 0.32
CA LEU A 37 1.91 -4.05 0.80
C LEU A 37 2.30 -5.38 1.46
N PHE A 38 1.93 -5.55 2.72
CA PHE A 38 2.31 -6.71 3.54
C PHE A 38 1.13 -7.65 3.77
N SER A 39 -0.04 -7.10 4.10
CA SER A 39 -1.25 -7.88 4.33
C SER A 39 -2.48 -7.01 4.10
N MET A 40 -3.64 -7.64 3.96
CA MET A 40 -4.93 -6.95 3.97
C MET A 40 -5.89 -7.66 4.90
N SER A 41 -6.82 -6.91 5.48
CA SER A 41 -7.85 -7.41 6.39
C SER A 41 -9.19 -6.76 6.06
N GLY A 42 -10.30 -7.49 6.27
CA GLY A 42 -11.63 -7.04 5.85
C GLY A 42 -11.89 -7.34 4.38
N LEU A 43 -11.66 -8.58 3.96
CA LEU A 43 -11.98 -9.00 2.60
C LEU A 43 -13.49 -9.03 2.39
N ASP A 44 -13.96 -8.23 1.44
CA ASP A 44 -15.18 -8.52 0.71
C ASP A 44 -14.86 -9.62 -0.32
N GLN A 45 -15.64 -10.70 -0.28
CA GLN A 45 -15.49 -11.87 -1.16
C GLN A 45 -15.67 -11.50 -2.64
N HIS A 46 -16.27 -10.34 -2.92
CA HIS A 46 -16.56 -9.84 -4.26
C HIS A 46 -15.53 -8.83 -4.78
N ALA A 47 -14.64 -8.30 -3.93
CA ALA A 47 -13.68 -7.24 -4.29
C ALA A 47 -12.24 -7.65 -3.97
N ILE A 48 -11.74 -8.69 -4.63
CA ILE A 48 -10.36 -9.16 -4.46
C ILE A 48 -9.43 -8.31 -5.36
N PRO A 49 -8.45 -7.59 -4.78
CA PRO A 49 -7.54 -6.77 -5.58
C PRO A 49 -6.60 -7.63 -6.44
N SER A 50 -6.34 -7.16 -7.65
CA SER A 50 -5.38 -7.80 -8.55
C SER A 50 -3.92 -7.41 -8.20
N LYS A 51 -2.96 -8.11 -8.80
CA LYS A 51 -1.53 -7.74 -8.68
C LYS A 51 -1.26 -6.30 -9.15
N LYS A 52 -1.98 -5.82 -10.17
CA LYS A 52 -1.84 -4.44 -10.68
C LYS A 52 -2.34 -3.43 -9.65
N ASP A 53 -3.39 -3.78 -8.92
CA ASP A 53 -3.97 -2.95 -7.86
C ASP A 53 -2.99 -2.81 -6.71
N TYR A 54 -2.34 -3.89 -6.28
CA TYR A 54 -1.29 -3.84 -5.26
C TYR A 54 -0.14 -2.90 -5.62
N VAL A 55 0.38 -3.01 -6.86
CA VAL A 55 1.46 -2.11 -7.33
C VAL A 55 0.98 -0.65 -7.36
N ARG A 56 -0.28 -0.41 -7.75
CA ARG A 56 -0.86 0.92 -7.77
C ARG A 56 -1.05 1.49 -6.37
N MET A 57 -1.52 0.69 -5.41
CA MET A 57 -1.67 1.07 -4.00
C MET A 57 -0.33 1.44 -3.38
N GLU A 58 0.70 0.62 -3.59
CA GLU A 58 2.06 0.91 -3.13
C GLU A 58 2.58 2.22 -3.73
N TYR A 59 2.38 2.43 -5.03
CA TYR A 59 2.78 3.68 -5.69
C TYR A 59 2.09 4.89 -5.06
N ILE A 60 0.77 4.83 -4.85
CA ILE A 60 0.00 5.93 -4.26
C ILE A 60 0.50 6.23 -2.84
N LEU A 61 0.65 5.22 -2.00
CA LEU A 61 1.10 5.42 -0.62
C LEU A 61 2.52 6.00 -0.55
N ASN A 62 3.45 5.45 -1.33
CA ASN A 62 4.83 5.96 -1.34
C ASN A 62 4.92 7.38 -1.89
N LYS A 63 4.01 7.77 -2.79
CA LYS A 63 3.89 9.15 -3.25
C LYS A 63 3.45 10.08 -2.13
N GLU A 64 2.42 9.70 -1.37
CA GLU A 64 1.91 10.49 -0.23
C GLU A 64 2.93 10.61 0.91
N LEU A 65 3.71 9.56 1.15
CA LEU A 65 4.73 9.52 2.20
C LEU A 65 6.13 9.96 1.74
N TYR A 66 6.24 10.63 0.59
CA TYR A 66 7.51 11.14 0.02
C TYR A 66 8.63 10.07 -0.10
N SER A 67 8.26 8.80 -0.29
CA SER A 67 9.15 7.65 -0.42
C SER A 67 9.15 7.04 -1.82
N LEU A 68 8.54 7.73 -2.78
CA LEU A 68 8.36 7.25 -4.14
C LEU A 68 9.68 6.99 -4.88
N ASP A 69 10.69 7.83 -4.67
CA ASP A 69 11.99 7.66 -5.33
C ASP A 69 12.69 6.38 -4.84
N ALA A 70 12.65 6.13 -3.53
CA ALA A 70 13.15 4.88 -2.96
C ALA A 70 12.37 3.66 -3.48
N TYR A 71 11.04 3.78 -3.61
CA TYR A 71 10.19 2.73 -4.19
C TYR A 71 10.53 2.45 -5.66
N ARG A 72 10.83 3.47 -6.46
CA ARG A 72 11.24 3.34 -7.88
C ARG A 72 12.64 2.75 -8.04
N GLN A 73 13.56 3.10 -7.14
CA GLN A 73 14.93 2.58 -7.12
C GLN A 73 15.04 1.18 -6.50
N ARG A 74 13.92 0.57 -6.07
CA ARG A 74 13.92 -0.84 -5.68
C ARG A 74 14.54 -1.63 -6.84
N LYS A 75 15.60 -2.39 -6.56
CA LYS A 75 16.22 -3.26 -7.55
C LYS A 75 15.18 -4.29 -7.99
N VAL A 76 14.48 -4.01 -9.08
CA VAL A 76 13.92 -5.05 -9.91
C VAL A 76 15.16 -5.65 -10.58
N PHE A 77 15.69 -6.73 -10.01
CA PHE A 77 16.59 -7.58 -10.78
C PHE A 77 15.79 -7.96 -12.02
N GLN A 78 16.13 -7.32 -13.15
CA GLN A 78 15.67 -7.73 -14.49
C GLN A 78 16.22 -9.11 -14.80
#